data_AF-A0A4Y2E9E3-F1
#
_entry.id   AF-A0A4Y2E9E3-F1
#
_cell.length_a   1.000
_cell.length_b   1.000
_cell.length_c   1.000
_cell.angle_alpha   90.00
_cell.angle_beta   90.00
_cell.angle_gamma   90.00
#
_symmetry.space_group_name_H-M   'P 1'
#
loop_
_entity.id
_entity.type
_entity.pdbx_description
1 polymer ?
#
loop_
_entity_poly.entity_id
_entity_poly.type
_entity_poly.pdbx_seq_one_letter_code
_entity_poly.pdbx_strand_id
1 'polypeptide(L)'
;MPMESFIMSATGDAAYVEDKCLLIDTSMPLHGIALPDLRFGVAFFLSWDSAFSSKILQLRKKLDRALNILKVLSNTSWGASRLSLLRVYRAAILSKIDYGCTIYGSARQSVLQKLNTIHQSALRLCSGAFRTSPVESLYVECHEPSLEHRRQMLTLHYFSKILTNPNHPYFNYKQSRFLQRLQDARPSVVPSFFTRAAGFLYDFNLDTAQLLPNPVILLTPWIPHELKFLNPFENYDKTNTASDIYLQLFTHNRELYHHFIPVFTNGSKTTTQTSFACVFINSTLSFQIHPSCSIFTAEIRAILHSLSEISNYPADNCIIYSDSLSVLQALSSLHRHSHPLAFSILDLHDRLVCKGFSILLSWVPSHVGISGNEIADIAAKNASGVLDNSTPLKDFKHYINLALHSRWENHWNSQSMNKLRSIKPVVESWSTLNNRKADTIVTRLRVGHTRYTHRHLLMGEQAPMCTQCNCTMSVLHILSECPNFNSLRLRYFQTSSISLTNLLGKTPHVHLLPFLKSIGFYPLI
;
A
#
# COMPACT_ATOMS: atom_id res chain seq x y z
N MET A 1 23.28 -11.33 1.93
CA MET A 1 23.34 -12.66 2.57
C MET A 1 23.08 -13.70 1.49
N PRO A 2 24.01 -14.63 1.26
CA PRO A 2 23.99 -15.52 0.11
C PRO A 2 22.88 -16.57 0.21
N MET A 3 22.55 -17.09 -0.95
CA MET A 3 21.36 -17.81 -1.36
C MET A 3 21.42 -19.29 -0.95
N GLU A 4 21.34 -19.60 0.35
CA GLU A 4 21.25 -20.98 0.84
C GLU A 4 20.21 -21.10 1.95
N SER A 5 19.00 -21.57 1.62
CA SER A 5 18.08 -22.30 2.54
C SER A 5 16.63 -22.45 2.03
N PHE A 6 16.41 -22.44 0.71
CA PHE A 6 15.17 -22.93 0.08
C PHE A 6 15.53 -23.95 -1.01
N ILE A 7 16.03 -25.12 -0.62
CA ILE A 7 16.23 -26.27 -1.51
C ILE A 7 15.47 -27.45 -0.89
N MET A 8 14.56 -28.04 -1.66
CA MET A 8 14.02 -29.37 -1.41
C MET A 8 14.65 -30.31 -2.43
N SER A 9 15.37 -31.35 -1.99
CA SER A 9 15.63 -32.52 -2.83
C SER A 9 14.44 -33.46 -2.68
N ALA A 10 13.71 -33.70 -3.76
CA ALA A 10 12.77 -34.81 -3.85
C ALA A 10 13.38 -35.83 -4.81
N THR A 11 13.99 -36.87 -4.25
CA THR A 11 14.34 -38.09 -4.99
C THR A 11 13.13 -39.03 -4.92
N GLY A 12 12.67 -39.52 -6.07
CA GLY A 12 11.72 -40.64 -6.13
C GLY A 12 10.51 -40.40 -7.02
N ASP A 13 10.40 -41.27 -8.01
CA ASP A 13 9.29 -41.43 -8.94
C ASP A 13 7.92 -41.52 -8.25
N ALA A 14 6.90 -41.07 -8.99
CA ALA A 14 5.46 -41.29 -8.81
C ALA A 14 5.00 -41.85 -7.44
N ALA A 15 4.49 -40.98 -6.57
CA ALA A 15 3.81 -41.41 -5.35
C ALA A 15 2.35 -40.93 -5.33
N TYR A 16 1.46 -41.85 -5.70
CA TYR A 16 0.08 -41.85 -5.22
C TYR A 16 0.17 -42.11 -3.71
N VAL A 17 -0.02 -41.08 -2.89
CA VAL A 17 -0.03 -41.22 -1.42
C VAL A 17 -1.48 -41.08 -0.97
N GLU A 18 -2.14 -42.23 -0.81
CA GLU A 18 -3.31 -42.36 0.06
C GLU A 18 -2.94 -41.77 1.44
N ASP A 19 -3.85 -40.99 2.02
CA ASP A 19 -3.81 -40.34 3.35
C ASP A 19 -3.28 -38.91 3.54
N LYS A 20 -2.71 -38.20 2.56
CA LYS A 20 -2.42 -36.74 2.74
C LYS A 20 -2.71 -35.94 1.48
N CYS A 21 -3.67 -35.02 1.59
CA CYS A 21 -4.12 -34.12 0.52
C CYS A 21 -2.94 -33.38 -0.14
N LEU A 22 -2.49 -33.93 -1.27
CA LEU A 22 -1.51 -33.40 -2.18
C LEU A 22 -2.24 -32.97 -3.45
N LEU A 23 -2.15 -31.69 -3.82
CA LEU A 23 -2.66 -31.17 -5.09
C LEU A 23 -1.47 -30.78 -5.97
N ILE A 24 -0.77 -31.77 -6.52
CA ILE A 24 0.34 -31.52 -7.44
C ILE A 24 -0.22 -31.46 -8.87
N ASP A 25 0.01 -30.34 -9.58
CA ASP A 25 -0.20 -30.32 -11.03
C ASP A 25 1.04 -30.92 -11.71
N THR A 26 0.91 -32.12 -12.27
CA THR A 26 1.98 -32.83 -12.98
C THR A 26 1.98 -32.56 -14.50
N SER A 27 1.09 -31.70 -15.00
CA SER A 27 0.85 -31.55 -16.45
C SER A 27 1.79 -30.57 -17.19
N MET A 28 2.88 -30.10 -16.57
CA MET A 28 3.77 -29.09 -17.18
C MET A 28 5.11 -29.66 -17.64
N PRO A 29 5.34 -29.84 -18.96
CA PRO A 29 6.68 -30.00 -19.50
C PRO A 29 7.34 -28.63 -19.65
N LEU A 30 8.47 -28.41 -18.97
CA LEU A 30 9.41 -27.36 -19.34
C LEU A 30 10.33 -27.94 -20.43
N HIS A 31 10.10 -27.55 -21.69
CA HIS A 31 11.03 -27.76 -22.81
C HIS A 31 11.46 -29.22 -23.09
N GLY A 32 10.56 -30.20 -22.98
CA GLY A 32 10.82 -31.57 -23.49
C GLY A 32 11.98 -32.32 -22.82
N ILE A 33 12.50 -31.83 -21.69
CA ILE A 33 13.58 -32.48 -20.92
C ILE A 33 13.05 -32.79 -19.53
N ALA A 34 13.05 -34.07 -19.16
CA ALA A 34 12.89 -34.48 -17.77
C ALA A 34 14.13 -34.01 -16.98
N LEU A 35 13.96 -33.01 -16.11
CA LEU A 35 15.03 -32.52 -15.25
C LEU A 35 15.04 -33.27 -13.90
N PRO A 36 16.19 -33.82 -13.46
CA PRO A 36 16.33 -34.47 -12.15
C PRO A 36 16.35 -33.50 -10.95
N ASP A 37 16.29 -32.18 -11.16
CA ASP A 37 16.64 -31.20 -10.13
C ASP A 37 15.66 -30.00 -10.12
N LEU A 38 14.65 -30.11 -9.26
CA LEU A 38 13.54 -29.17 -9.07
C LEU A 38 13.96 -27.90 -8.30
N ARG A 39 14.68 -26.98 -8.95
CA ARG A 39 15.25 -25.81 -8.26
C ARG A 39 14.34 -24.58 -8.09
N PHE A 40 13.24 -24.39 -8.82
CA PHE A 40 12.43 -23.16 -8.66
C PHE A 40 10.90 -23.25 -8.90
N GLY A 41 10.33 -24.43 -9.20
CA GLY A 41 8.94 -24.52 -9.74
C GLY A 41 7.86 -25.22 -8.90
N VAL A 42 8.18 -25.87 -7.77
CA VAL A 42 7.22 -26.80 -7.11
C VAL A 42 6.55 -26.26 -5.84
N ALA A 43 6.84 -25.02 -5.44
CA ALA A 43 6.30 -24.46 -4.20
C ALA A 43 4.85 -23.94 -4.28
N PHE A 44 4.25 -23.81 -5.47
CA PHE A 44 2.91 -23.23 -5.64
C PHE A 44 1.76 -24.23 -5.47
N PHE A 45 2.06 -25.53 -5.48
CA PHE A 45 1.09 -26.62 -5.52
C PHE A 45 1.13 -27.54 -4.29
N LEU A 46 2.19 -27.51 -3.49
CA LEU A 46 2.33 -28.42 -2.37
C LEU A 46 1.62 -27.91 -1.10
N SER A 47 0.54 -28.57 -0.72
CA SER A 47 -0.09 -28.50 0.62
C SER A 47 0.56 -29.47 1.60
N TRP A 48 1.90 -29.52 1.68
CA TRP A 48 2.58 -30.36 2.67
C TRP A 48 2.61 -29.68 4.04
N ASP A 49 1.60 -29.95 4.85
CA ASP A 49 1.44 -29.39 6.20
C ASP A 49 2.63 -29.72 7.13
N SER A 50 3.23 -30.91 6.98
CA SER A 50 4.44 -31.32 7.72
C SER A 50 5.69 -30.51 7.31
N ALA A 51 5.87 -30.23 6.02
CA ALA A 51 7.00 -29.43 5.53
C ALA A 51 6.91 -27.97 5.98
N PHE A 52 5.71 -27.37 5.87
CA PHE A 52 5.50 -25.99 6.33
C PHE A 52 5.64 -25.85 7.84
N SER A 53 5.13 -26.81 8.62
CA SER A 53 5.25 -26.78 10.07
C SER A 53 6.71 -26.74 10.53
N SER A 54 7.57 -27.61 9.97
CA SER A 54 9.01 -27.63 10.28
C SER A 54 9.69 -26.32 9.88
N LYS A 55 9.41 -25.80 8.66
CA LYS A 55 10.04 -24.58 8.16
C LYS A 55 9.59 -23.33 8.92
N ILE A 56 8.30 -23.22 9.27
CA ILE A 56 7.77 -22.13 10.11
C ILE A 56 8.37 -22.20 11.51
N LEU A 57 8.63 -23.40 12.06
CA LEU A 57 9.33 -23.55 13.33
C LEU A 57 10.79 -23.05 13.25
N GLN A 58 11.50 -23.37 12.17
CA GLN A 58 12.85 -22.83 11.92
C GLN A 58 12.83 -21.30 11.78
N LEU A 59 11.86 -20.76 11.04
CA LEU A 59 11.66 -19.30 10.91
C LEU A 59 11.39 -18.68 12.27
N ARG A 60 10.48 -19.25 13.07
CA ARG A 60 10.19 -18.82 14.43
C ARG A 60 11.44 -18.74 15.29
N LYS A 61 12.32 -19.76 15.28
CA LYS A 61 13.60 -19.72 16.01
C LYS A 61 14.47 -18.51 15.61
N LYS A 62 14.53 -18.19 14.31
CA LYS A 62 15.26 -16.99 13.82
C LYS A 62 14.60 -15.69 14.27
N LEU A 63 13.27 -15.66 14.33
CA LEU A 63 12.49 -14.50 14.76
C LEU A 63 12.58 -14.30 16.28
N ASP A 64 12.61 -15.37 17.08
CA ASP A 64 12.80 -15.30 18.54
C ASP A 64 14.15 -14.66 18.89
N ARG A 65 15.21 -14.97 18.14
CA ARG A 65 16.51 -14.29 18.28
C ARG A 65 16.41 -12.79 17.99
N ALA A 66 15.71 -12.40 16.92
CA ALA A 66 15.48 -10.99 16.60
C ALA A 66 14.58 -10.29 17.64
N LEU A 67 13.60 -11.00 18.21
CA LEU A 67 12.75 -10.51 19.28
C LEU A 67 13.56 -10.26 20.55
N ASN A 68 14.57 -11.08 20.86
CA ASN A 68 15.46 -10.84 22.00
C ASN A 68 16.27 -9.56 21.84
N ILE A 69 16.74 -9.24 20.62
CA ILE A 69 17.38 -7.94 20.33
C ILE A 69 16.39 -6.80 20.64
N LEU A 70 15.14 -6.92 20.17
CA LEU A 70 14.11 -5.92 20.42
C LEU A 70 13.82 -5.77 21.93
N LYS A 71 13.81 -6.87 22.71
CA LYS A 71 13.64 -6.83 24.16
C LYS A 71 14.74 -5.99 24.83
N VAL A 72 16.00 -6.21 24.47
CA VAL A 72 17.16 -5.45 24.99
C VAL A 72 17.00 -3.96 24.69
N LEU A 73 16.63 -3.62 23.45
CA LEU A 73 16.46 -2.23 23.03
C LEU A 73 15.22 -1.54 23.63
N SER A 74 14.21 -2.32 24.05
CA SER A 74 12.90 -1.80 24.48
C SER A 74 12.80 -1.38 25.96
N ASN A 75 13.92 -1.32 26.68
CA ASN A 75 13.92 -1.00 28.12
C ASN A 75 13.27 0.38 28.40
N THR A 76 12.51 0.50 29.49
CA THR A 76 11.77 1.72 29.82
C THR A 76 12.62 2.85 30.41
N SER A 77 13.86 2.59 30.84
CA SER A 77 14.78 3.60 31.40
C SER A 77 15.71 4.24 30.35
N TRP A 78 16.38 3.41 29.55
CA TRP A 78 17.35 3.82 28.51
C TRP A 78 17.04 3.23 27.12
N GLY A 79 15.84 2.70 26.90
CA GLY A 79 15.50 2.06 25.64
C GLY A 79 15.24 3.04 24.51
N ALA A 80 15.29 2.50 23.30
CA ALA A 80 15.09 3.24 22.07
C ALA A 80 13.67 3.81 21.98
N SER A 81 13.53 4.92 21.24
CA SER A 81 12.22 5.50 20.95
C SER A 81 11.34 4.51 20.20
N ARG A 82 10.01 4.65 20.34
CA ARG A 82 9.02 3.78 19.68
C ARG A 82 9.22 3.71 18.17
N LEU A 83 9.51 4.85 17.52
CA LEU A 83 9.79 4.91 16.09
C LEU A 83 11.02 4.07 15.72
N SER A 84 12.09 4.15 16.50
CA SER A 84 13.31 3.36 16.30
C SER A 84 13.06 1.86 16.50
N LEU A 85 12.31 1.49 17.54
CA LEU A 85 11.92 0.10 17.79
C LEU A 85 11.07 -0.47 16.65
N LEU A 86 10.10 0.29 16.12
CA LEU A 86 9.30 -0.11 14.97
C LEU A 86 10.16 -0.27 13.70
N ARG A 87 11.16 0.59 13.48
CA ARG A 87 12.12 0.43 12.37
C ARG A 87 12.92 -0.86 12.50
N VAL A 88 13.46 -1.16 13.68
CA VAL A 88 14.19 -2.41 13.95
C VAL A 88 13.27 -3.63 13.77
N TYR A 89 12.05 -3.57 14.30
CA TYR A 89 11.05 -4.62 14.12
C TYR A 89 10.77 -4.89 12.63
N ARG A 90 10.50 -3.85 11.84
CA ARG A 90 10.26 -3.97 10.39
C ARG A 90 11.45 -4.61 9.68
N ALA A 91 12.66 -4.16 9.99
CA ALA A 91 13.88 -4.61 9.34
C ALA A 91 14.31 -6.04 9.74
N ALA A 92 14.15 -6.43 11.01
CA ALA A 92 14.73 -7.67 11.55
C ALA A 92 13.73 -8.82 11.73
N ILE A 93 12.44 -8.50 11.90
CA ILE A 93 11.36 -9.46 12.14
C ILE A 93 10.42 -9.48 10.93
N LEU A 94 9.80 -8.35 10.58
CA LEU A 94 8.76 -8.30 9.56
C LEU A 94 9.28 -8.67 8.16
N SER A 95 10.45 -8.17 7.78
CA SER A 95 11.12 -8.51 6.51
C SER A 95 11.29 -10.02 6.30
N LYS A 96 11.61 -10.78 7.36
CA LYS A 96 11.79 -12.25 7.32
C LYS A 96 10.45 -12.98 7.22
N ILE A 97 9.40 -12.44 7.84
CA ILE A 97 8.04 -12.95 7.72
C ILE A 97 7.56 -12.72 6.27
N ASP A 98 7.65 -11.49 5.79
CA ASP A 98 7.18 -11.10 4.46
C ASP A 98 7.88 -11.86 3.32
N TYR A 99 9.19 -12.13 3.44
CA TYR A 99 9.97 -12.79 2.38
C TYR A 99 9.40 -14.14 1.92
N GLY A 100 8.91 -14.98 2.85
CA GLY A 100 8.39 -16.31 2.53
C GLY A 100 6.87 -16.39 2.39
N CYS A 101 6.16 -15.28 2.59
CA CYS A 101 4.72 -15.32 2.86
C CYS A 101 3.87 -15.79 1.69
N THR A 102 4.32 -15.59 0.45
CA THR A 102 3.66 -16.07 -0.78
C THR A 102 3.68 -17.59 -0.86
N ILE A 103 4.73 -18.21 -0.29
CA ILE A 103 4.94 -19.66 -0.28
C ILE A 103 4.21 -20.29 0.91
N TYR A 104 4.53 -19.87 2.14
CA TYR A 104 3.93 -20.49 3.33
C TYR A 104 2.51 -19.97 3.62
N GLY A 105 2.00 -19.00 2.88
CA GLY A 105 0.66 -18.42 3.08
C GLY A 105 -0.49 -19.43 2.95
N SER A 106 -0.24 -20.58 2.33
CA SER A 106 -1.18 -21.72 2.27
C SER A 106 -1.11 -22.65 3.49
N ALA A 107 -0.25 -22.38 4.47
CA ALA A 107 -0.16 -23.19 5.69
C ALA A 107 -1.43 -23.06 6.55
N ARG A 108 -1.71 -24.09 7.36
CA ARG A 108 -2.86 -24.08 8.28
C ARG A 108 -2.77 -22.95 9.30
N GLN A 109 -3.93 -22.44 9.70
CA GLN A 109 -4.03 -21.30 10.61
C GLN A 109 -3.32 -21.55 11.96
N SER A 110 -3.38 -22.77 12.50
CA SER A 110 -2.67 -23.15 13.73
C SER A 110 -1.14 -22.99 13.61
N VAL A 111 -0.58 -23.22 12.43
CA VAL A 111 0.85 -23.03 12.14
C VAL A 111 1.17 -21.54 11.98
N LEU A 112 0.33 -20.80 11.27
CA LEU A 112 0.47 -19.34 11.07
C LEU A 112 0.35 -18.56 12.38
N GLN A 113 -0.50 -19.01 13.32
CA GLN A 113 -0.64 -18.41 14.65
C GLN A 113 0.69 -18.34 15.41
N LYS A 114 1.62 -19.26 15.17
CA LYS A 114 2.97 -19.23 15.77
C LYS A 114 3.77 -17.99 15.37
N LEU A 115 3.51 -17.40 14.21
CA LEU A 115 4.12 -16.15 13.77
C LEU A 115 3.36 -14.94 14.32
N ASN A 116 2.03 -15.02 14.44
CA ASN A 116 1.21 -13.98 15.05
C ASN A 116 1.66 -13.67 16.48
N THR A 117 2.02 -14.68 17.27
CA THR A 117 2.52 -14.47 18.64
C THR A 117 3.79 -13.62 18.67
N ILE A 118 4.68 -13.78 17.69
CA ILE A 118 5.92 -12.99 17.60
C ILE A 118 5.61 -11.55 17.19
N HIS A 119 4.77 -11.38 16.16
CA HIS A 119 4.30 -10.07 15.69
C HIS A 119 3.69 -9.26 16.84
N GLN A 120 2.70 -9.82 17.53
CA GLN A 120 2.02 -9.17 18.65
C GLN A 120 2.99 -8.88 19.80
N SER A 121 3.91 -9.80 20.12
CA SER A 121 4.92 -9.58 21.16
C SER A 121 5.85 -8.42 20.79
N ALA A 122 6.29 -8.33 19.54
CA ALA A 122 7.13 -7.24 19.06
C ALA A 122 6.40 -5.90 19.15
N LEU A 123 5.13 -5.83 18.73
CA LEU A 123 4.33 -4.60 18.83
C LEU A 123 4.12 -4.16 20.28
N ARG A 124 3.94 -5.09 21.22
CA ARG A 124 3.88 -4.78 22.66
C ARG A 124 5.19 -4.19 23.17
N LEU A 125 6.35 -4.72 22.75
CA LEU A 125 7.66 -4.17 23.12
C LEU A 125 7.86 -2.76 22.53
N CYS A 126 7.53 -2.56 21.26
CA CYS A 126 7.64 -1.27 20.58
C CYS A 126 6.76 -0.19 21.23
N SER A 127 5.51 -0.53 21.56
CA SER A 127 4.54 0.40 22.17
C SER A 127 4.69 0.54 23.68
N GLY A 128 5.22 -0.47 24.37
CA GLY A 128 5.25 -0.55 25.83
C GLY A 128 3.91 -1.00 26.44
N ALA A 129 2.99 -1.49 25.61
CA ALA A 129 1.70 -2.03 26.03
C ALA A 129 1.84 -3.30 26.89
N PHE A 130 0.85 -3.56 27.74
CA PHE A 130 0.82 -4.76 28.58
C PHE A 130 0.55 -6.02 27.77
N ARG A 131 0.85 -7.19 28.34
CA ARG A 131 0.53 -8.51 27.74
C ARG A 131 -0.97 -8.73 27.54
N THR A 132 -1.80 -8.11 28.38
CA THR A 132 -3.27 -8.20 28.33
C THR A 132 -3.90 -7.23 27.34
N SER A 133 -3.14 -6.29 26.75
CA SER A 133 -3.70 -5.31 25.82
C SER A 133 -4.38 -6.00 24.61
N PRO A 134 -5.55 -5.53 24.16
CA PRO A 134 -6.24 -6.12 23.02
C PRO A 134 -5.38 -6.04 21.76
N VAL A 135 -5.38 -7.12 20.97
CA VAL A 135 -4.53 -7.25 19.77
C VAL A 135 -4.90 -6.20 18.73
N GLU A 136 -6.19 -5.96 18.50
CA GLU A 136 -6.68 -4.93 17.57
C GLU A 136 -6.20 -3.53 17.95
N SER A 137 -6.18 -3.21 19.25
CA SER A 137 -5.66 -1.94 19.72
C SER A 137 -4.17 -1.79 19.41
N LEU A 138 -3.37 -2.87 19.49
CA LEU A 138 -1.95 -2.81 19.15
C LEU A 138 -1.71 -2.52 17.67
N TYR A 139 -2.51 -3.12 16.79
CA TYR A 139 -2.40 -2.90 15.35
C TYR A 139 -2.66 -1.44 15.01
N VAL A 140 -3.75 -0.87 15.54
CA VAL A 140 -4.11 0.54 15.29
C VAL A 140 -3.18 1.52 15.98
N GLU A 141 -2.79 1.23 17.22
CA GLU A 141 -1.90 2.09 18.00
C GLU A 141 -0.53 2.16 17.32
N CYS A 142 0.05 1.04 16.87
CA CYS A 142 1.34 0.98 16.15
C CYS A 142 1.26 1.30 14.67
N HIS A 143 0.06 1.47 14.11
CA HIS A 143 -0.16 1.59 12.68
C HIS A 143 0.50 0.43 11.90
N GLU A 144 0.28 -0.79 12.38
CA GLU A 144 0.81 -2.04 11.83
C GLU A 144 -0.33 -3.05 11.67
N PRO A 145 -0.70 -3.44 10.44
CA PRO A 145 -1.80 -4.38 10.24
C PRO A 145 -1.47 -5.78 10.77
N SER A 146 -2.49 -6.62 10.90
CA SER A 146 -2.30 -8.04 11.21
C SER A 146 -1.48 -8.74 10.12
N LEU A 147 -0.78 -9.82 10.48
CA LEU A 147 -0.03 -10.61 9.49
C LEU A 147 -0.95 -11.21 8.42
N GLU A 148 -2.24 -11.40 8.69
CA GLU A 148 -3.21 -11.87 7.71
C GLU A 148 -3.45 -10.86 6.60
N HIS A 149 -3.73 -9.61 6.96
CA HIS A 149 -3.87 -8.52 5.99
C HIS A 149 -2.59 -8.35 5.18
N ARG A 150 -1.41 -8.46 5.81
CA ARG A 150 -0.12 -8.42 5.11
C ARG A 150 0.04 -9.58 4.11
N ARG A 151 -0.35 -10.80 4.48
CA ARG A 151 -0.28 -11.96 3.58
C ARG A 151 -1.19 -11.80 2.38
N GLN A 152 -2.41 -11.28 2.56
CA GLN A 152 -3.34 -10.96 1.48
C GLN A 152 -2.72 -9.92 0.52
N MET A 153 -2.22 -8.82 1.07
CA MET A 153 -1.50 -7.77 0.33
C MET A 153 -0.36 -8.33 -0.52
N LEU A 154 0.53 -9.11 0.09
CA LEU A 154 1.71 -9.66 -0.59
C LEU A 154 1.34 -10.75 -1.60
N THR A 155 0.29 -11.54 -1.33
CA THR A 155 -0.29 -12.49 -2.28
C THR A 155 -0.78 -11.77 -3.53
N LEU A 156 -1.60 -10.72 -3.36
CA LEU A 156 -2.12 -9.93 -4.48
C LEU A 156 -1.01 -9.20 -5.24
N HIS A 157 -0.07 -8.55 -4.56
CA HIS A 157 1.07 -7.90 -5.20
C HIS A 157 1.91 -8.85 -6.04
N TYR A 158 2.12 -10.08 -5.55
CA TYR A 158 2.86 -11.09 -6.29
C TYR A 158 2.03 -11.64 -7.45
N PHE A 159 0.74 -11.93 -7.23
CA PHE A 159 -0.16 -12.38 -8.28
C PHE A 159 -0.27 -11.38 -9.44
N SER A 160 -0.47 -10.09 -9.16
CA SER A 160 -0.46 -9.03 -10.18
C SER A 160 0.87 -8.93 -10.92
N LYS A 161 2.00 -9.19 -10.24
CA LYS A 161 3.32 -9.26 -10.90
C LYS A 161 3.41 -10.43 -11.88
N ILE A 162 2.81 -11.58 -11.55
CA ILE A 162 2.72 -12.71 -12.48
C ILE A 162 1.91 -12.29 -13.71
N LEU A 163 0.72 -11.72 -13.52
CA LEU A 163 -0.20 -11.35 -14.60
C LEU A 163 0.30 -10.22 -15.51
N THR A 164 1.32 -9.47 -15.10
CA THR A 164 1.85 -8.33 -15.88
C THR A 164 3.19 -8.64 -16.54
N ASN A 165 3.81 -9.79 -16.29
CA ASN A 165 5.12 -10.12 -16.83
C ASN A 165 5.03 -11.31 -17.80
N PRO A 166 5.00 -11.07 -19.13
CA PRO A 166 4.94 -12.13 -20.13
C PRO A 166 6.07 -13.17 -20.01
N ASN A 167 7.24 -12.76 -19.52
CA ASN A 167 8.40 -13.65 -19.33
C ASN A 167 8.31 -14.51 -18.06
N HIS A 168 7.27 -14.35 -17.25
CA HIS A 168 7.10 -15.15 -16.04
C HIS A 168 6.60 -16.56 -16.40
N PRO A 169 7.17 -17.65 -15.86
CA PRO A 169 6.78 -19.03 -16.19
C PRO A 169 5.28 -19.31 -15.98
N TYR A 170 4.67 -18.61 -15.02
CA TYR A 170 3.25 -18.75 -14.70
C TYR A 170 2.34 -17.66 -15.30
N PHE A 171 2.82 -16.84 -16.25
CA PHE A 171 2.01 -15.79 -16.87
C PHE A 171 0.74 -16.36 -17.53
N ASN A 172 0.90 -17.44 -18.31
CA ASN A 172 -0.19 -18.15 -18.99
C ASN A 172 -0.74 -19.33 -18.17
N TYR A 173 -0.40 -19.43 -16.89
CA TYR A 173 -0.85 -20.55 -16.07
C TYR A 173 -2.37 -20.52 -15.91
N LYS A 174 -3.02 -21.62 -16.28
CA LYS A 174 -4.44 -21.87 -16.00
C LYS A 174 -4.53 -23.09 -15.11
N GLN A 175 -5.26 -22.98 -13.99
CA GLN A 175 -5.47 -24.10 -13.11
C GLN A 175 -6.21 -25.23 -13.84
N SER A 176 -5.69 -26.45 -13.74
CA SER A 176 -6.33 -27.60 -14.35
C SER A 176 -7.72 -27.86 -13.73
N ARG A 177 -8.68 -28.23 -14.58
CA ARG A 177 -10.07 -28.55 -14.16
C ARG A 177 -10.12 -29.68 -13.13
N PHE A 178 -9.16 -30.60 -13.20
CA PHE A 178 -9.02 -31.68 -12.22
C PHE A 178 -8.74 -31.16 -10.82
N LEU A 179 -7.77 -30.24 -10.66
CA LEU A 179 -7.45 -29.65 -9.37
C LEU A 179 -8.59 -28.81 -8.81
N GLN A 180 -9.33 -28.09 -9.67
CA GLN A 180 -10.54 -27.37 -9.27
C GLN A 180 -11.58 -28.31 -8.68
N ARG A 181 -11.94 -29.39 -9.40
CA ARG A 181 -12.90 -30.39 -8.91
C ARG A 181 -12.49 -31.03 -7.59
N LEU A 182 -11.20 -31.35 -7.43
CA LEU A 182 -10.69 -31.91 -6.17
C LEU A 182 -10.81 -30.93 -5.01
N GLN A 183 -10.56 -29.64 -5.27
CA GLN A 183 -10.66 -28.60 -4.27
C GLN A 183 -12.12 -28.37 -3.86
N ASP A 184 -13.04 -28.33 -4.82
CA ASP A 184 -14.47 -28.16 -4.58
C ASP A 184 -15.05 -29.35 -3.79
N ALA A 185 -14.57 -30.57 -4.05
CA ALA A 185 -14.94 -31.76 -3.31
C ALA A 185 -14.38 -31.79 -1.86
N ARG A 186 -13.37 -30.97 -1.55
CA ARG A 186 -12.69 -30.94 -0.24
C ARG A 186 -12.47 -29.50 0.26
N PRO A 187 -13.54 -28.80 0.69
CA PRO A 187 -13.45 -27.40 1.12
C PRO A 187 -12.58 -27.18 2.37
N SER A 188 -12.28 -28.24 3.13
CA SER A 188 -11.37 -28.19 4.29
C SER A 188 -9.89 -28.10 3.92
N VAL A 189 -9.53 -28.34 2.65
CA VAL A 189 -8.16 -28.24 2.16
C VAL A 189 -7.86 -26.78 1.79
N VAL A 190 -6.68 -26.30 2.20
CA VAL A 190 -6.29 -24.93 1.89
C VAL A 190 -6.16 -24.76 0.37
N PRO A 191 -6.85 -23.77 -0.24
CA PRO A 191 -6.80 -23.55 -1.67
C PRO A 191 -5.39 -23.27 -2.20
N SER A 192 -5.19 -23.55 -3.50
CA SER A 192 -3.95 -23.24 -4.21
C SER A 192 -3.65 -21.73 -4.19
N PHE A 193 -2.40 -21.34 -4.44
CA PHE A 193 -2.01 -19.91 -4.48
C PHE A 193 -2.90 -19.09 -5.44
N PHE A 194 -3.13 -19.60 -6.65
CA PHE A 194 -3.92 -18.91 -7.68
C PHE A 194 -5.38 -18.79 -7.27
N THR A 195 -5.96 -19.84 -6.69
CA THR A 195 -7.35 -19.82 -6.20
C THR A 195 -7.52 -18.88 -5.03
N ARG A 196 -6.56 -18.83 -4.09
CA ARG A 196 -6.57 -17.85 -2.99
C ARG A 196 -6.45 -16.42 -3.50
N ALA A 197 -5.54 -16.17 -4.43
CA ALA A 197 -5.34 -14.84 -4.99
C ALA A 197 -6.59 -14.35 -5.74
N ALA A 198 -7.22 -15.21 -6.54
CA ALA A 198 -8.48 -14.91 -7.22
C ALA A 198 -9.62 -14.65 -6.21
N GLY A 199 -9.74 -15.49 -5.18
CA GLY A 199 -10.73 -15.29 -4.11
C GLY A 199 -10.54 -13.94 -3.40
N PHE A 200 -9.28 -13.56 -3.11
CA PHE A 200 -9.01 -12.25 -2.55
C PHE A 200 -9.39 -11.10 -3.51
N LEU A 201 -9.08 -11.19 -4.80
CA LEU A 201 -9.48 -10.14 -5.75
C LEU A 201 -11.00 -9.93 -5.74
N TYR A 202 -11.77 -11.01 -5.75
CA TYR A 202 -13.22 -10.98 -5.63
C TYR A 202 -13.69 -10.38 -4.30
N ASP A 203 -13.16 -10.87 -3.17
CA ASP A 203 -13.51 -10.39 -1.83
C ASP A 203 -13.26 -8.89 -1.63
N PHE A 204 -12.27 -8.33 -2.34
CA PHE A 204 -11.90 -6.93 -2.28
C PHE A 204 -12.51 -6.07 -3.40
N ASN A 205 -13.37 -6.66 -4.26
CA ASN A 205 -13.93 -6.00 -5.45
C ASN A 205 -12.87 -5.40 -6.38
N LEU A 206 -11.76 -6.11 -6.58
CA LEU A 206 -10.62 -5.68 -7.40
C LEU A 206 -10.65 -6.23 -8.83
N ASP A 207 -11.61 -7.12 -9.14
CA ASP A 207 -11.74 -7.78 -10.45
C ASP A 207 -12.13 -6.82 -11.59
N THR A 208 -12.57 -5.60 -11.27
CA THR A 208 -12.98 -4.59 -12.25
C THR A 208 -11.79 -3.99 -13.01
N ALA A 209 -10.58 -4.03 -12.42
CA ALA A 209 -9.39 -3.47 -13.04
C ALA A 209 -8.71 -4.52 -13.92
N GLN A 210 -8.49 -4.18 -15.18
CA GLN A 210 -7.65 -5.00 -16.06
C GLN A 210 -6.19 -4.58 -15.85
N LEU A 211 -5.30 -5.53 -15.67
CA LEU A 211 -3.87 -5.21 -15.51
C LEU A 211 -3.22 -4.99 -16.87
N LEU A 212 -2.53 -3.86 -17.03
CA LEU A 212 -1.73 -3.58 -18.21
C LEU A 212 -0.44 -4.45 -18.17
N PRO A 213 -0.21 -5.32 -19.17
CA PRO A 213 1.03 -6.08 -19.26
C PRO A 213 2.24 -5.16 -19.43
N ASN A 214 3.37 -5.50 -18.82
CA ASN A 214 4.61 -4.80 -19.09
C ASN A 214 5.05 -5.10 -20.52
N PRO A 215 5.44 -4.09 -21.31
CA PRO A 215 6.00 -4.32 -22.62
C PRO A 215 7.28 -5.15 -22.51
N VAL A 216 7.53 -6.00 -23.51
CA VAL A 216 8.84 -6.64 -23.68
C VAL A 216 9.77 -5.57 -24.23
N ILE A 217 10.55 -4.95 -23.34
CA ILE A 217 11.37 -3.79 -23.67
C ILE A 217 12.64 -4.25 -24.42
N LEU A 218 12.77 -3.83 -25.69
CA LEU A 218 13.99 -3.94 -26.48
C LEU A 218 14.65 -2.57 -26.65
N LEU A 219 14.87 -1.87 -25.53
CA LEU A 219 15.64 -0.62 -25.57
C LEU A 219 17.12 -0.96 -25.83
N THR A 220 17.63 -0.53 -26.97
CA THR A 220 19.06 -0.55 -27.26
C THR A 220 19.72 0.69 -26.63
N PRO A 221 20.63 0.54 -25.66
CA PRO A 221 21.21 1.68 -24.93
C PRO A 221 22.07 2.62 -25.77
N TRP A 222 22.40 2.27 -27.02
CA TRP A 222 23.25 3.06 -27.92
C TRP A 222 22.48 3.88 -28.97
N ILE A 223 21.15 3.75 -29.05
CA ILE A 223 20.33 4.56 -29.94
C ILE A 223 19.59 5.60 -29.10
N PRO A 224 19.94 6.89 -29.17
CA PRO A 224 19.19 7.92 -28.46
C PRO A 224 17.78 8.01 -29.05
N HIS A 225 16.77 8.19 -28.19
CA HIS A 225 15.39 8.38 -28.61
C HIS A 225 15.18 9.81 -29.11
N GLU A 226 14.45 9.97 -30.21
CA GLU A 226 14.27 11.27 -30.89
C GLU A 226 13.11 12.12 -30.36
N LEU A 227 12.63 11.88 -29.13
CA LEU A 227 11.57 12.71 -28.54
C LEU A 227 12.09 14.14 -28.34
N LYS A 228 11.51 15.09 -29.08
CA LYS A 228 11.85 16.52 -29.01
C LYS A 228 10.98 17.22 -27.99
N PHE A 229 11.63 17.83 -26.99
CA PHE A 229 10.97 18.54 -25.90
C PHE A 229 11.21 20.04 -25.99
N LEU A 230 10.17 20.81 -25.69
CA LEU A 230 10.22 22.27 -25.56
C LEU A 230 9.76 22.67 -24.17
N ASN A 231 10.51 23.57 -23.54
CA ASN A 231 10.09 24.23 -22.31
C ASN A 231 10.35 25.74 -22.42
N PRO A 232 9.49 26.50 -23.11
CA PRO A 232 9.69 27.93 -23.32
C PRO A 232 9.60 28.75 -22.01
N PHE A 233 9.27 28.10 -20.89
CA PHE A 233 9.03 28.71 -19.60
C PHE A 233 10.09 28.35 -18.54
N GLU A 234 11.14 27.61 -18.90
CA GLU A 234 12.12 27.03 -17.95
C GLU A 234 12.75 28.05 -16.99
N ASN A 235 12.94 29.29 -17.45
CA ASN A 235 13.57 30.36 -16.68
C ASN A 235 12.60 31.16 -15.79
N TYR A 236 11.31 30.81 -15.75
CA TYR A 236 10.28 31.55 -15.02
C TYR A 236 9.75 30.75 -13.84
N ASP A 237 9.68 31.41 -12.67
CA ASP A 237 9.11 30.82 -11.47
C ASP A 237 7.57 31.00 -11.47
N LYS A 238 6.83 29.91 -11.24
CA LYS A 238 5.37 29.91 -11.19
C LYS A 238 4.82 30.76 -10.03
N THR A 239 5.54 30.89 -8.91
CA THR A 239 5.02 31.66 -7.75
C THR A 239 5.15 33.17 -7.92
N ASN A 240 6.14 33.62 -8.69
CA ASN A 240 6.53 35.03 -8.76
C ASN A 240 6.20 35.69 -10.10
N THR A 241 5.89 34.91 -11.13
CA THR A 241 5.61 35.40 -12.49
C THR A 241 4.10 35.57 -12.67
N ALA A 242 3.67 36.75 -13.12
CA ALA A 242 2.26 37.03 -13.39
C ALA A 242 1.73 36.20 -14.57
N SER A 243 0.44 35.83 -14.51
CA SER A 243 -0.23 35.03 -15.54
C SER A 243 -0.13 35.66 -16.95
N ASP A 244 -0.20 36.99 -17.03
CA ASP A 244 -0.13 37.71 -18.31
C ASP A 244 1.22 37.51 -19.02
N ILE A 245 2.32 37.36 -18.27
CA ILE A 245 3.65 37.12 -18.83
C ILE A 245 3.69 35.73 -19.48
N TYR A 246 3.14 34.72 -18.81
CA TYR A 246 3.04 33.38 -19.38
C TYR A 246 2.16 33.34 -20.63
N LEU A 247 1.06 34.11 -20.67
CA LEU A 247 0.23 34.23 -21.86
C LEU A 247 0.99 34.88 -23.03
N GLN A 248 1.78 35.92 -22.77
CA GLN A 248 2.63 36.56 -23.79
C GLN A 248 3.69 35.59 -24.31
N LEU A 249 4.41 34.88 -23.43
CA LEU A 249 5.40 33.88 -23.80
C LEU A 249 4.79 32.73 -24.60
N PHE A 250 3.60 32.27 -24.21
CA PHE A 250 2.87 31.25 -24.94
C PHE A 250 2.46 31.74 -26.34
N THR A 251 1.96 32.98 -26.44
CA THR A 251 1.58 33.60 -27.72
C THR A 251 2.78 33.70 -28.65
N HIS A 252 3.92 34.16 -28.14
CA HIS A 252 5.17 34.21 -28.89
C HIS A 252 5.64 32.82 -29.34
N ASN A 253 5.55 31.81 -28.47
CA ASN A 253 5.85 30.42 -28.85
C ASN A 253 4.91 29.91 -29.95
N ARG A 254 3.61 30.27 -29.89
CA ARG A 254 2.64 29.93 -30.94
C ARG A 254 2.95 30.60 -32.27
N GLU A 255 3.46 31.82 -32.27
CA GLU A 255 3.92 32.50 -33.48
C GLU A 255 5.13 31.78 -34.09
N LEU A 256 6.12 31.37 -33.29
CA LEU A 256 7.28 30.63 -33.79
C LEU A 256 6.90 29.27 -34.40
N TYR A 257 5.95 28.58 -33.78
CA TYR A 257 5.46 27.27 -34.22
C TYR A 257 4.09 27.37 -34.92
N HIS A 258 3.83 28.44 -35.65
CA HIS A 258 2.52 28.69 -36.27
C HIS A 258 2.09 27.59 -37.27
N HIS A 259 3.07 26.93 -37.90
CA HIS A 259 2.89 25.83 -38.86
C HIS A 259 2.70 24.46 -38.18
N PHE A 260 2.84 24.39 -36.86
CA PHE A 260 2.51 23.20 -36.09
C PHE A 260 1.05 23.26 -35.62
N ILE A 261 0.32 22.15 -35.83
CA ILE A 261 -1.02 21.92 -35.30
C ILE A 261 -0.93 21.77 -33.78
N PRO A 262 -1.59 22.64 -32.99
CA PRO A 262 -1.57 22.54 -31.54
C PRO A 262 -2.56 21.47 -31.06
N VAL A 263 -2.09 20.62 -30.14
CA VAL A 263 -2.91 19.65 -29.42
C VAL A 263 -2.69 19.84 -27.93
N PHE A 264 -3.75 20.03 -27.15
CA PHE A 264 -3.63 20.19 -25.70
C PHE A 264 -4.08 18.92 -25.00
N THR A 265 -3.39 18.55 -23.93
CA THR A 265 -3.65 17.33 -23.18
C THR A 265 -3.73 17.64 -21.70
N ASN A 266 -4.63 16.97 -20.99
CA ASN A 266 -4.73 17.07 -19.54
C ASN A 266 -5.33 15.80 -18.93
N GLY A 267 -4.97 15.51 -17.68
CA GLY A 267 -5.51 14.47 -16.83
C GLY A 267 -6.29 15.05 -15.66
N SER A 268 -7.28 14.31 -15.18
CA SER A 268 -8.02 14.65 -13.97
C SER A 268 -8.18 13.43 -13.08
N LYS A 269 -8.10 13.66 -11.78
CA LYS A 269 -8.33 12.63 -10.77
C LYS A 269 -9.14 13.19 -9.60
N THR A 270 -10.26 12.56 -9.34
CA THR A 270 -11.08 12.76 -8.14
C THR A 270 -10.99 11.51 -7.25
N THR A 271 -11.76 11.48 -6.17
CA THR A 271 -11.84 10.32 -5.27
C THR A 271 -12.53 9.11 -5.92
N THR A 272 -13.41 9.34 -6.88
CA THR A 272 -14.25 8.32 -7.51
C THR A 272 -13.91 8.06 -8.98
N GLN A 273 -13.28 9.03 -9.65
CA GLN A 273 -13.06 9.00 -11.08
C GLN A 273 -11.61 9.38 -11.41
N THR A 274 -11.09 8.78 -12.47
CA THR A 274 -9.86 9.22 -13.13
C THR A 274 -10.14 9.30 -14.63
N SER A 275 -9.72 10.38 -15.26
CA SER A 275 -10.06 10.69 -16.65
C SER A 275 -8.99 11.54 -17.30
N PHE A 276 -9.01 11.63 -18.61
CA PHE A 276 -8.12 12.47 -19.38
C PHE A 276 -8.84 13.09 -20.57
N ALA A 277 -8.27 14.14 -21.15
CA ALA A 277 -8.78 14.77 -22.35
C ALA A 277 -7.66 15.21 -23.30
N CYS A 278 -8.01 15.26 -24.57
CA CYS A 278 -7.21 15.77 -25.67
C CYS A 278 -8.04 16.79 -26.45
N VAL A 279 -7.50 17.98 -26.67
CA VAL A 279 -8.16 19.06 -27.41
C VAL A 279 -7.38 19.30 -28.70
N PHE A 280 -8.03 19.06 -29.82
CA PHE A 280 -7.59 19.38 -31.17
C PHE A 280 -8.30 20.64 -31.66
N ILE A 281 -7.91 21.17 -32.82
CA ILE A 281 -8.53 22.37 -33.41
C ILE A 281 -10.04 22.21 -33.58
N ASN A 282 -10.50 21.04 -34.06
CA ASN A 282 -11.90 20.80 -34.43
C ASN A 282 -12.63 19.80 -33.52
N SER A 283 -11.96 19.23 -32.53
CA SER A 283 -12.53 18.18 -31.69
C SER A 283 -11.95 18.21 -30.28
N THR A 284 -12.78 17.85 -29.31
CA THR A 284 -12.35 17.60 -27.93
C THR A 284 -12.75 16.18 -27.57
N LEU A 285 -11.74 15.37 -27.26
CA LEU A 285 -11.92 13.99 -26.85
C LEU A 285 -11.67 13.90 -25.35
N SER A 286 -12.55 13.22 -24.62
CA SER A 286 -12.41 13.05 -23.18
C SER A 286 -12.89 11.66 -22.77
N PHE A 287 -12.12 11.00 -21.92
CA PHE A 287 -12.37 9.62 -21.55
C PHE A 287 -12.11 9.36 -20.07
N GLN A 288 -12.94 8.50 -19.49
CA GLN A 288 -12.76 7.90 -18.19
C GLN A 288 -11.89 6.64 -18.32
N ILE A 289 -11.05 6.47 -17.31
CA ILE A 289 -10.22 5.29 -17.10
C ILE A 289 -10.50 4.72 -15.71
N HIS A 290 -9.99 3.50 -15.44
CA HIS A 290 -10.27 2.86 -14.17
C HIS A 290 -9.85 3.74 -12.97
N PRO A 291 -10.69 3.92 -11.93
CA PRO A 291 -10.42 4.82 -10.79
C PRO A 291 -9.14 4.52 -9.99
N SER A 292 -8.58 3.31 -10.14
CA SER A 292 -7.29 2.95 -9.55
C SER A 292 -6.11 3.71 -10.16
N CYS A 293 -6.25 4.25 -11.37
CA CYS A 293 -5.17 4.92 -12.08
C CYS A 293 -4.76 6.21 -11.35
N SER A 294 -3.47 6.53 -11.34
CA SER A 294 -2.95 7.78 -10.78
C SER A 294 -3.20 8.96 -11.72
N ILE A 295 -3.08 10.19 -11.18
CA ILE A 295 -3.10 11.39 -12.02
C ILE A 295 -2.02 11.33 -13.10
N PHE A 296 -0.82 10.85 -12.76
CA PHE A 296 0.27 10.64 -13.72
C PHE A 296 -0.15 9.70 -14.87
N THR A 297 -0.89 8.63 -14.57
CA THR A 297 -1.40 7.70 -15.57
C THR A 297 -2.47 8.34 -16.47
N ALA A 298 -3.29 9.24 -15.94
CA ALA A 298 -4.23 10.01 -16.75
C ALA A 298 -3.50 10.93 -17.74
N GLU A 299 -2.53 11.71 -17.24
CA GLU A 299 -1.72 12.62 -18.06
C GLU A 299 -0.96 11.91 -19.18
N ILE A 300 -0.26 10.81 -18.86
CA ILE A 300 0.49 10.07 -19.87
C ILE A 300 -0.43 9.37 -20.87
N ARG A 301 -1.64 8.96 -20.47
CA ARG A 301 -2.66 8.43 -21.39
C ARG A 301 -3.20 9.51 -22.32
N ALA A 302 -3.32 10.76 -21.86
CA ALA A 302 -3.71 11.87 -22.72
C ALA A 302 -2.70 12.04 -23.87
N ILE A 303 -1.41 12.02 -23.57
CA ILE A 303 -0.35 12.08 -24.61
C ILE A 303 -0.37 10.85 -25.51
N LEU A 304 -0.54 9.65 -24.96
CA LEU A 304 -0.60 8.44 -25.78
C LEU A 304 -1.81 8.44 -26.73
N HIS A 305 -2.97 8.87 -26.23
CA HIS A 305 -4.19 8.95 -27.02
C HIS A 305 -4.10 10.05 -28.07
N SER A 306 -3.51 11.20 -27.75
CA SER A 306 -3.34 12.27 -28.73
C SER A 306 -2.47 11.83 -29.91
N LEU A 307 -1.37 11.11 -29.64
CA LEU A 307 -0.54 10.52 -30.70
C LEU A 307 -1.30 9.46 -31.52
N SER A 308 -2.10 8.62 -30.87
CA SER A 308 -2.94 7.63 -31.57
C SER A 308 -3.94 8.32 -32.51
N GLU A 309 -4.55 9.42 -32.07
CA GLU A 309 -5.51 10.18 -32.87
C GLU A 309 -4.82 10.90 -34.04
N ILE A 310 -3.63 11.49 -33.81
CA ILE A 310 -2.79 12.10 -34.85
C ILE A 310 -2.48 11.09 -35.97
N SER A 311 -2.32 9.81 -35.64
CA SER A 311 -2.04 8.76 -36.62
C SER A 311 -3.12 8.53 -37.69
N ASN A 312 -4.34 9.03 -37.45
CA ASN A 312 -5.48 8.94 -38.36
C ASN A 312 -5.51 10.09 -39.39
N TYR A 313 -4.67 11.11 -39.22
CA TYR A 313 -4.58 12.27 -40.10
C TYR A 313 -3.43 12.12 -41.11
N PRO A 314 -3.40 12.91 -42.19
CA PRO A 314 -2.22 12.99 -43.05
C PRO A 314 -0.99 13.50 -42.26
N ALA A 315 0.20 13.12 -42.71
CA ALA A 315 1.45 13.54 -42.08
C ALA A 315 1.57 15.07 -42.05
N ASP A 316 1.81 15.61 -40.85
CA ASP A 316 1.95 17.05 -40.61
C ASP A 316 2.84 17.32 -39.39
N ASN A 317 3.09 18.59 -39.13
CA ASN A 317 3.79 19.09 -37.96
C ASN A 317 2.79 19.26 -36.80
N CYS A 318 2.98 18.54 -35.70
CA CYS A 318 2.10 18.59 -34.53
C CYS A 318 2.88 18.94 -33.27
N ILE A 319 2.31 19.81 -32.43
CA ILE A 319 2.86 20.16 -31.12
C ILE A 319 1.86 19.80 -30.03
N ILE A 320 2.25 18.91 -29.14
CA ILE A 320 1.44 18.47 -28.01
C ILE A 320 1.84 19.28 -26.79
N TYR A 321 0.92 20.09 -26.30
CA TYR A 321 1.05 20.85 -25.07
C TYR A 321 0.49 20.04 -23.89
N SER A 322 1.29 19.89 -22.84
CA SER A 322 0.89 19.24 -21.59
C SER A 322 1.37 20.08 -20.40
N ASP A 323 0.54 20.21 -19.37
CA ASP A 323 0.93 20.87 -18.14
C ASP A 323 1.61 19.95 -17.11
N SER A 324 1.69 18.66 -17.41
CA SER A 324 2.36 17.66 -16.57
C SER A 324 3.86 17.58 -16.85
N LEU A 325 4.63 18.48 -16.22
CA LEU A 325 6.10 18.45 -16.26
C LEU A 325 6.66 17.08 -15.86
N SER A 326 6.00 16.42 -14.90
CA SER A 326 6.40 15.09 -14.42
C SER A 326 6.35 14.02 -15.51
N VAL A 327 5.36 14.08 -16.42
CA VAL A 327 5.25 13.13 -17.54
C VAL A 327 6.30 13.45 -18.60
N LEU A 328 6.50 14.72 -18.94
CA LEU A 328 7.51 15.13 -19.91
C LEU A 328 8.93 14.75 -19.44
N GLN A 329 9.26 14.95 -18.17
CA GLN A 329 10.51 14.50 -17.56
C GLN A 329 10.66 12.98 -17.56
N ALA A 330 9.57 12.24 -17.33
CA ALA A 330 9.59 10.78 -17.38
C ALA A 330 9.81 10.24 -18.81
N LEU A 331 9.31 10.96 -19.82
CA LEU A 331 9.52 10.64 -21.24
C LEU A 331 10.93 11.02 -21.72
N SER A 332 11.52 12.09 -21.17
CA SER A 332 12.90 12.49 -21.51
C SER A 332 13.96 11.59 -20.87
N SER A 333 13.64 10.93 -19.75
CA SER A 333 14.56 10.07 -18.98
C SER A 333 14.11 8.60 -18.93
N LEU A 334 13.87 8.01 -20.11
CA LEU A 334 13.46 6.60 -20.22
C LEU A 334 14.54 5.62 -19.74
N HIS A 335 14.13 4.67 -18.90
CA HIS A 335 14.97 3.58 -18.39
C HIS A 335 14.15 2.30 -18.22
N ARG A 336 14.79 1.15 -18.00
CA ARG A 336 14.16 -0.20 -17.86
C ARG A 336 13.03 -0.35 -16.82
N HIS A 337 12.81 0.65 -15.99
CA HIS A 337 11.79 0.67 -14.94
C HIS A 337 10.82 1.84 -15.08
N SER A 338 10.87 2.57 -16.20
CA SER A 338 9.93 3.63 -16.55
C SER A 338 8.51 3.09 -16.70
N HIS A 339 7.57 4.02 -16.74
CA HIS A 339 6.15 3.70 -16.86
C HIS A 339 5.87 2.88 -18.14
N PRO A 340 5.08 1.79 -18.11
CA PRO A 340 4.79 0.98 -19.29
C PRO A 340 4.30 1.78 -20.50
N LEU A 341 3.39 2.74 -20.27
CA LEU A 341 2.84 3.61 -21.30
C LEU A 341 3.87 4.55 -21.94
N ALA A 342 4.98 4.84 -21.25
CA ALA A 342 6.05 5.67 -21.81
C ALA A 342 6.73 4.96 -23.00
N PHE A 343 6.86 3.63 -22.94
CA PHE A 343 7.36 2.84 -24.06
C PHE A 343 6.34 2.75 -25.20
N SER A 344 5.04 2.68 -24.88
CA SER A 344 3.98 2.74 -25.90
C SER A 344 3.98 4.08 -26.62
N ILE A 345 4.23 5.18 -25.91
CA ILE A 345 4.39 6.51 -26.51
C ILE A 345 5.60 6.53 -27.43
N LEU A 346 6.75 6.02 -26.98
CA LEU A 346 7.96 5.99 -27.79
C LEU A 346 7.76 5.18 -29.09
N ASP A 347 7.23 3.96 -28.98
CA ASP A 347 6.95 3.11 -30.15
C ASP A 347 6.00 3.80 -31.15
N LEU A 348 4.93 4.42 -30.64
CA LEU A 348 3.96 5.08 -31.50
C LEU A 348 4.51 6.38 -32.10
N HIS A 349 5.30 7.14 -31.35
CA HIS A 349 6.04 8.29 -31.85
C HIS A 349 6.97 7.91 -33.00
N ASP A 350 7.81 6.89 -32.81
CA ASP A 350 8.79 6.49 -33.82
C ASP A 350 8.09 5.99 -35.10
N ARG A 351 6.97 5.28 -34.96
CA ARG A 351 6.12 4.89 -36.09
C ARG A 351 5.53 6.09 -36.84
N LEU A 352 5.17 7.17 -36.14
CA LEU A 352 4.67 8.40 -36.77
C LEU A 352 5.80 9.16 -37.47
N VAL A 353 6.97 9.26 -36.85
CA VAL A 353 8.14 9.89 -37.49
C VAL A 353 8.51 9.14 -38.78
N CYS A 354 8.50 7.81 -38.78
CA CYS A 354 8.71 7.01 -40.00
C CYS A 354 7.66 7.26 -41.10
N LYS A 355 6.44 7.70 -40.74
CA LYS A 355 5.39 8.10 -41.68
C LYS A 355 5.52 9.57 -42.16
N GLY A 356 6.52 10.30 -41.68
CA GLY A 356 6.79 11.68 -42.06
C GLY A 356 6.19 12.74 -41.15
N PHE A 357 5.66 12.38 -39.97
CA PHE A 357 5.20 13.35 -38.99
C PHE A 357 6.37 14.02 -38.27
N SER A 358 6.21 15.31 -37.91
CA SER A 358 7.12 16.02 -37.01
C SER A 358 6.38 16.34 -35.72
N ILE A 359 6.79 15.71 -34.61
CA ILE A 359 6.05 15.81 -33.34
C ILE A 359 6.95 16.48 -32.30
N LEU A 360 6.40 17.49 -31.63
CA LEU A 360 7.04 18.20 -30.52
C LEU A 360 6.19 18.04 -29.26
N LEU A 361 6.84 17.79 -28.12
CA LEU A 361 6.20 17.80 -26.81
C LEU A 361 6.59 19.09 -26.09
N SER A 362 5.62 19.89 -25.66
CA SER A 362 5.87 21.19 -25.04
C SER A 362 5.18 21.31 -23.68
N TRP A 363 5.92 21.77 -22.68
CA TRP A 363 5.34 22.05 -21.37
C TRP A 363 4.59 23.39 -21.39
N VAL A 364 3.42 23.44 -20.73
CA VAL A 364 2.67 24.69 -20.48
C VAL A 364 2.31 24.82 -19.00
N PRO A 365 2.28 26.03 -18.42
CA PRO A 365 1.87 26.21 -17.04
C PRO A 365 0.36 26.04 -16.88
N SER A 366 -0.06 25.24 -15.88
CA SER A 366 -1.48 25.07 -15.54
C SER A 366 -2.09 26.29 -14.84
N HIS A 367 -3.37 26.56 -15.11
CA HIS A 367 -4.20 27.62 -14.50
C HIS A 367 -3.71 29.05 -14.77
N VAL A 368 -3.25 29.27 -15.99
CA VAL A 368 -2.72 30.57 -16.44
C VAL A 368 -3.60 31.21 -17.53
N GLY A 369 -4.74 30.58 -17.87
CA GLY A 369 -5.68 31.12 -18.85
C GLY A 369 -5.33 30.78 -20.31
N ILE A 370 -4.42 29.82 -20.55
CA ILE A 370 -4.15 29.30 -21.90
C ILE A 370 -5.39 28.53 -22.35
N SER A 371 -6.15 29.09 -23.29
CA SER A 371 -7.49 28.60 -23.68
C SER A 371 -7.54 27.09 -23.96
N GLY A 372 -6.61 26.55 -24.76
CA GLY A 372 -6.56 25.13 -25.06
C GLY A 372 -6.30 24.24 -23.83
N ASN A 373 -5.47 24.69 -22.89
CA ASN A 373 -5.20 23.95 -21.65
C ASN A 373 -6.40 23.99 -20.70
N GLU A 374 -7.05 25.15 -20.56
CA GLU A 374 -8.27 25.28 -19.73
C GLU A 374 -9.42 24.43 -20.29
N ILE A 375 -9.59 24.37 -21.62
CA ILE A 375 -10.57 23.49 -22.27
C ILE A 375 -10.24 22.02 -21.98
N ALA A 376 -8.95 21.62 -22.05
CA ALA A 376 -8.54 20.26 -21.74
C ALA A 376 -8.79 19.90 -20.26
N ASP A 377 -8.54 20.82 -19.32
CA ASP A 377 -8.84 20.65 -17.89
C ASP A 377 -10.34 20.45 -17.63
N ILE A 378 -11.17 21.31 -18.21
CA ILE A 378 -12.63 21.22 -18.09
C ILE A 378 -13.14 19.91 -18.71
N ALA A 379 -12.64 19.56 -19.90
CA ALA A 379 -13.03 18.33 -20.59
C ALA A 379 -12.61 17.08 -19.81
N ALA A 380 -11.41 17.06 -19.23
CA ALA A 380 -10.94 15.94 -18.41
C ALA A 380 -11.80 15.76 -17.16
N LYS A 381 -12.21 16.86 -16.50
CA LYS A 381 -13.11 16.84 -15.33
C LYS A 381 -14.51 16.34 -15.66
N ASN A 382 -15.03 16.67 -16.84
CA ASN A 382 -16.39 16.34 -17.28
C ASN A 382 -16.48 15.08 -18.15
N ALA A 383 -15.36 14.37 -18.32
CA ALA A 383 -15.30 13.17 -19.14
C ALA A 383 -16.32 12.13 -18.69
N SER A 384 -17.09 11.60 -19.64
CA SER A 384 -18.13 10.59 -19.39
C SER A 384 -17.95 9.30 -20.21
N GLY A 385 -17.22 9.36 -21.33
CA GLY A 385 -16.99 8.19 -22.19
C GLY A 385 -15.97 7.24 -21.56
N VAL A 386 -16.27 5.95 -21.44
CA VAL A 386 -15.32 4.95 -20.90
C VAL A 386 -14.46 4.42 -22.03
N LEU A 387 -13.13 4.56 -21.93
CA LEU A 387 -12.21 4.06 -22.96
C LEU A 387 -11.57 2.72 -22.61
N ASP A 388 -10.95 2.63 -21.43
CA ASP A 388 -10.11 1.48 -21.08
C ASP A 388 -9.97 1.29 -19.56
N ASN A 389 -10.23 0.06 -19.11
CA ASN A 389 -10.09 -0.37 -17.73
C ASN A 389 -8.67 -0.85 -17.37
N SER A 390 -7.72 -0.78 -18.32
CA SER A 390 -6.35 -1.18 -18.09
C SER A 390 -5.66 -0.25 -17.09
N THR A 391 -4.93 -0.86 -16.16
CA THR A 391 -4.28 -0.21 -15.03
C THR A 391 -2.82 -0.68 -14.94
N PRO A 392 -1.84 0.25 -14.89
CA PRO A 392 -0.45 -0.10 -14.65
C PRO A 392 -0.23 -0.82 -13.31
N LEU A 393 0.73 -1.75 -13.24
CA LEU A 393 1.01 -2.54 -12.03
C LEU A 393 1.21 -1.68 -10.77
N LYS A 394 1.90 -0.53 -10.89
CA LYS A 394 2.18 0.36 -9.76
C LYS A 394 0.90 0.94 -9.17
N ASP A 395 0.00 1.40 -10.04
CA ASP A 395 -1.31 1.96 -9.67
C ASP A 395 -2.21 0.88 -9.08
N PHE A 396 -2.23 -0.32 -9.68
CA PHE A 396 -3.02 -1.42 -9.15
C PHE A 396 -2.53 -1.87 -7.76
N LYS A 397 -1.22 -1.91 -7.51
CA LYS A 397 -0.68 -2.18 -6.16
C LYS A 397 -1.11 -1.12 -5.16
N HIS A 398 -1.11 0.16 -5.54
CA HIS A 398 -1.62 1.21 -4.68
C HIS A 398 -3.10 1.00 -4.36
N TYR A 399 -3.90 0.66 -5.37
CA TYR A 399 -5.32 0.36 -5.21
C TYR A 399 -5.59 -0.85 -4.29
N ILE A 400 -4.82 -1.93 -4.41
CA ILE A 400 -4.82 -3.06 -3.47
C ILE A 400 -4.62 -2.59 -2.03
N ASN A 401 -3.64 -1.71 -1.79
CA ASN A 401 -3.36 -1.19 -0.45
C ASN A 401 -4.52 -0.34 0.09
N LEU A 402 -5.18 0.46 -0.76
CA LEU A 402 -6.36 1.23 -0.37
C LEU A 402 -7.53 0.33 0.01
N ALA A 403 -7.83 -0.70 -0.80
CA ALA A 403 -8.91 -1.64 -0.52
C ALA A 403 -8.67 -2.42 0.80
N LEU A 404 -7.44 -2.87 1.02
CA LEU A 404 -7.05 -3.53 2.27
C LEU A 404 -7.10 -2.59 3.48
N HIS A 405 -6.70 -1.34 3.31
CA HIS A 405 -6.80 -0.34 4.36
C HIS A 405 -8.26 -0.05 4.71
N SER A 406 -9.13 0.09 3.71
CA SER A 406 -10.58 0.26 3.91
C SER A 406 -11.18 -0.94 4.66
N ARG A 407 -10.81 -2.18 4.30
CA ARG A 407 -11.25 -3.37 5.05
C ARG A 407 -10.76 -3.36 6.50
N TRP A 408 -9.50 -2.96 6.73
CA TRP A 408 -8.96 -2.85 8.08
C TRP A 408 -9.70 -1.77 8.89
N GLU A 409 -10.01 -0.63 8.28
CA GLU A 409 -10.77 0.44 8.91
C GLU A 409 -12.21 0.02 9.22
N ASN A 410 -12.88 -0.70 8.31
CA ASN A 410 -14.21 -1.27 8.57
C ASN A 410 -14.19 -2.28 9.72
N HIS A 411 -13.16 -3.13 9.78
CA HIS A 411 -12.95 -4.03 10.91
C HIS A 411 -12.72 -3.26 12.21
N TRP A 412 -11.94 -2.18 12.18
CA TRP A 412 -11.76 -1.31 13.35
C TRP A 412 -13.06 -0.61 13.76
N ASN A 413 -13.86 -0.17 12.80
CA ASN A 413 -15.17 0.42 13.04
C ASN A 413 -16.15 -0.56 13.70
N SER A 414 -16.03 -1.86 13.46
CA SER A 414 -16.87 -2.86 14.15
C SER A 414 -16.45 -3.13 15.60
N GLN A 415 -15.26 -2.69 16.03
CA GLN A 415 -14.75 -2.89 17.40
C GLN A 415 -15.38 -1.92 18.42
N SER A 416 -16.71 -1.89 18.52
CA SER A 416 -17.47 -0.91 19.34
C SER A 416 -17.07 -0.88 20.81
N MET A 417 -16.74 -2.04 21.39
CA MET A 417 -16.36 -2.19 22.81
C MET A 417 -14.88 -1.88 23.08
N ASN A 418 -14.07 -1.59 22.05
CA ASN A 418 -12.64 -1.35 22.23
C ASN A 418 -12.38 0.05 22.79
N LYS A 419 -11.72 0.12 23.96
CA LYS A 419 -11.42 1.38 24.67
C LYS A 419 -10.58 2.36 23.84
N LEU A 420 -9.67 1.86 22.99
CA LEU A 420 -8.87 2.74 22.13
C LEU A 420 -9.72 3.39 21.02
N ARG A 421 -10.75 2.69 20.54
CA ARG A 421 -11.60 3.16 19.43
C ARG A 421 -12.34 4.45 19.78
N SER A 422 -12.80 4.61 21.01
CA SER A 422 -13.46 5.84 21.45
C SER A 422 -12.53 7.06 21.44
N ILE A 423 -11.21 6.85 21.49
CA ILE A 423 -10.19 7.91 21.45
C ILE A 423 -9.65 8.08 20.02
N LYS A 424 -9.50 6.97 19.29
CA LYS A 424 -8.90 6.87 17.96
C LYS A 424 -9.87 6.11 17.02
N PRO A 425 -10.89 6.79 16.47
CA PRO A 425 -11.89 6.13 15.63
C PRO A 425 -11.35 5.76 14.24
N VAL A 426 -10.36 6.51 13.74
CA VAL A 426 -9.77 6.34 12.40
C VAL A 426 -8.42 5.61 12.50
N VAL A 427 -8.15 4.72 11.54
CA VAL A 427 -6.88 3.96 11.46
C VAL A 427 -5.78 4.82 10.82
N GLU A 428 -5.26 5.78 11.56
CA GLU A 428 -4.16 6.65 11.08
C GLU A 428 -2.88 6.50 11.91
N SER A 429 -1.76 6.98 11.38
CA SER A 429 -0.52 7.08 12.13
C SER A 429 -0.58 8.29 13.08
N TRP A 430 -0.29 8.09 14.36
CA TRP A 430 -0.17 9.16 15.35
C TRP A 430 1.31 9.42 15.65
N SER A 431 1.67 10.68 15.86
CA SER A 431 3.05 11.04 16.24
C SER A 431 3.41 10.43 17.59
N THR A 432 4.65 9.96 17.72
CA THR A 432 5.18 9.42 18.97
C THR A 432 5.77 10.54 19.81
N LEU A 433 5.68 10.42 21.13
CA LEU A 433 6.36 11.37 22.02
C LEU A 433 7.87 11.10 22.04
N ASN A 434 8.67 12.17 22.13
CA ASN A 434 10.14 12.07 22.17
C ASN A 434 10.64 11.29 23.39
N ASN A 435 9.94 11.40 24.52
CA ASN A 435 10.25 10.66 25.74
C ASN A 435 9.54 9.29 25.75
N ARG A 436 10.30 8.20 25.72
CA ARG A 436 9.79 6.82 25.69
C ARG A 436 8.89 6.47 26.88
N LYS A 437 9.21 6.95 28.08
CA LYS A 437 8.39 6.70 29.28
C LYS A 437 7.04 7.39 29.16
N ALA A 438 7.04 8.64 28.69
CA ALA A 438 5.80 9.37 28.42
C ALA A 438 4.96 8.69 27.32
N ASP A 439 5.58 8.27 26.22
CA ASP A 439 4.93 7.56 25.12
C ASP A 439 4.28 6.25 25.59
N THR A 440 5.00 5.47 26.41
CA THR A 440 4.49 4.23 27.01
C THR A 440 3.26 4.48 27.89
N ILE A 441 3.31 5.52 28.73
CA ILE A 441 2.21 5.90 29.61
C ILE A 441 0.98 6.28 28.78
N VAL A 442 1.16 7.12 27.77
CA VAL A 442 0.07 7.53 26.88
C VAL A 442 -0.53 6.33 26.15
N THR A 443 0.28 5.43 25.59
CA THR A 443 -0.24 4.22 24.94
C THR A 443 -1.04 3.35 25.91
N ARG A 444 -0.57 3.14 27.14
CA ARG A 444 -1.29 2.36 28.16
C ARG A 444 -2.62 2.99 28.56
N LEU A 445 -2.65 4.31 28.69
CA LEU A 445 -3.88 5.07 28.95
C LEU A 445 -4.85 4.98 27.78
N ARG A 446 -4.38 5.15 26.53
CA ARG A 446 -5.18 5.06 25.30
C ARG A 446 -5.80 3.68 25.12
N VAL A 447 -5.01 2.63 25.31
CA VAL A 447 -5.51 1.24 25.28
C VAL A 447 -6.43 0.95 26.48
N GLY A 448 -6.37 1.77 27.53
CA GLY A 448 -7.15 1.62 28.75
C GLY A 448 -6.66 0.47 29.63
N HIS A 449 -5.38 0.10 29.52
CA HIS A 449 -4.72 -0.97 30.25
C HIS A 449 -3.54 -0.40 31.04
N THR A 450 -3.72 -0.27 32.36
CA THR A 450 -2.68 0.18 33.29
C THR A 450 -2.38 -0.90 34.32
N ARG A 451 -1.24 -0.80 35.02
CA ARG A 451 -0.93 -1.72 36.12
C ARG A 451 -2.03 -1.72 37.18
N TYR A 452 -2.56 -0.55 37.55
CA TYR A 452 -3.66 -0.45 38.51
C TYR A 452 -4.93 -1.17 38.03
N THR A 453 -5.43 -0.79 36.85
CA THR A 453 -6.75 -1.23 36.36
C THR A 453 -6.78 -2.71 35.96
N HIS A 454 -5.65 -3.29 35.56
CA HIS A 454 -5.56 -4.67 35.05
C HIS A 454 -4.72 -5.59 35.93
N ARG A 455 -4.39 -5.18 37.16
CA ARG A 455 -3.65 -6.03 38.11
C ARG A 455 -4.35 -7.35 38.37
N HIS A 456 -5.68 -7.33 38.49
CA HIS A 456 -6.51 -8.51 38.67
C HIS A 456 -6.29 -9.59 37.58
N LEU A 457 -6.14 -9.19 36.31
CA LEU A 457 -5.84 -10.13 35.21
C LEU A 457 -4.37 -10.57 35.16
N LEU A 458 -3.46 -9.74 35.67
CA LEU A 458 -2.03 -10.01 35.64
C LEU A 458 -1.56 -10.86 36.84
N MET A 459 -2.24 -10.74 37.98
CA MET A 459 -1.84 -11.32 39.27
C MET A 459 -2.94 -12.17 39.93
N GLY A 460 -4.14 -12.29 39.34
CA GLY A 460 -5.25 -13.05 39.92
C GLY A 460 -5.96 -12.38 41.11
N GLU A 461 -5.71 -11.08 41.33
CA GLU A 461 -6.32 -10.28 42.40
C GLU A 461 -7.77 -9.87 42.08
N GLN A 462 -8.47 -9.22 43.01
CA GLN A 462 -9.78 -8.62 42.73
C GLN A 462 -9.65 -7.32 41.91
N ALA A 463 -10.67 -7.02 41.10
CA ALA A 463 -10.68 -5.78 40.32
C ALA A 463 -10.75 -4.55 41.26
N PRO A 464 -9.90 -3.53 41.05
CA PRO A 464 -9.91 -2.34 41.90
C PRO A 464 -11.25 -1.60 41.79
N MET A 465 -11.86 -1.27 42.92
CA MET A 465 -13.12 -0.53 43.00
C MET A 465 -12.90 0.91 43.47
N CYS A 466 -13.68 1.83 42.93
CA CYS A 466 -13.75 3.19 43.43
C CYS A 466 -14.58 3.22 44.72
N THR A 467 -13.97 3.61 45.85
CA THR A 467 -14.68 3.68 47.14
C THR A 467 -15.80 4.71 47.15
N GLN A 468 -15.66 5.80 46.38
CA GLN A 468 -16.66 6.86 46.32
C GLN A 468 -17.82 6.55 45.35
N CYS A 469 -17.53 5.92 44.21
CA CYS A 469 -18.53 5.68 43.16
C CYS A 469 -19.06 4.24 43.11
N ASN A 470 -18.48 3.34 43.91
CA ASN A 470 -18.79 1.92 43.95
C ASN A 470 -18.80 1.23 42.57
N CYS A 471 -17.89 1.64 41.69
CA CYS A 471 -17.73 1.10 40.36
C CYS A 471 -16.29 0.60 40.13
N THR A 472 -16.09 -0.27 39.14
CA THR A 472 -14.75 -0.77 38.80
C THR A 472 -13.88 0.36 38.24
N MET A 473 -12.65 0.48 38.75
CA MET A 473 -11.72 1.51 38.33
C MET A 473 -11.29 1.31 36.88
N SER A 474 -11.55 2.32 36.05
CA SER A 474 -11.13 2.38 34.65
C SER A 474 -10.33 3.65 34.37
N VAL A 475 -9.60 3.69 33.25
CA VAL A 475 -8.89 4.91 32.84
C VAL A 475 -9.88 6.06 32.58
N LEU A 476 -11.03 5.76 31.97
CA LEU A 476 -12.12 6.72 31.78
C LEU A 476 -12.58 7.29 33.13
N HIS A 477 -12.84 6.41 34.09
CA HIS A 477 -13.30 6.82 35.41
C HIS A 477 -12.28 7.73 36.12
N ILE A 478 -11.01 7.34 36.13
CA ILE A 478 -9.93 8.09 36.79
C ILE A 478 -9.73 9.46 36.14
N LEU A 479 -9.72 9.53 34.81
CA LEU A 479 -9.36 10.76 34.10
C LEU A 479 -10.52 11.73 33.91
N SER A 480 -11.76 11.24 33.83
CA SER A 480 -12.89 12.05 33.35
C SER A 480 -14.12 12.04 34.25
N GLU A 481 -14.37 11.00 35.07
CA GLU A 481 -15.67 10.84 35.76
C GLU A 481 -15.59 10.94 37.28
N CYS A 482 -14.52 10.42 37.89
CA CYS A 482 -14.43 10.25 39.34
C CYS A 482 -14.50 11.62 40.05
N PRO A 483 -15.46 11.87 40.96
CA PRO A 483 -15.59 13.13 41.67
C PRO A 483 -14.39 13.44 42.58
N ASN A 484 -13.70 12.42 43.10
CA ASN A 484 -12.52 12.57 43.94
C ASN A 484 -11.42 13.42 43.28
N PHE A 485 -11.31 13.34 41.94
CA PHE A 485 -10.28 14.06 41.19
C PHE A 485 -10.79 15.39 40.58
N ASN A 486 -12.01 15.83 40.91
CA ASN A 486 -12.64 17.00 40.26
C ASN A 486 -11.89 18.31 40.51
N SER A 487 -11.45 18.56 41.75
CA SER A 487 -10.67 19.76 42.11
C SER A 487 -9.35 19.84 41.34
N LEU A 488 -8.68 18.69 41.16
CA LEU A 488 -7.43 18.60 40.40
C LEU A 488 -7.68 18.71 38.88
N ARG A 489 -8.80 18.20 38.36
CA ARG A 489 -9.19 18.44 36.96
C ARG A 489 -9.41 19.93 36.68
N LEU A 490 -10.14 20.62 37.56
CA LEU A 490 -10.32 22.07 37.44
C LEU A 490 -8.99 22.82 37.47
N ARG A 491 -8.05 22.42 38.35
CA ARG A 491 -6.73 23.04 38.44
C ARG A 491 -5.87 22.87 37.18
N TYR A 492 -5.85 21.67 36.59
CA TYR A 492 -4.93 21.35 35.47
C TYR A 492 -5.56 21.51 34.08
N PHE A 493 -6.88 21.35 33.97
CA PHE A 493 -7.61 21.36 32.70
C PHE A 493 -8.61 22.51 32.58
N GLN A 494 -8.80 23.30 33.64
CA GLN A 494 -9.77 24.42 33.68
C GLN A 494 -11.23 24.00 33.44
N THR A 495 -11.53 22.70 33.52
CA THR A 495 -12.88 22.13 33.38
C THR A 495 -13.05 20.91 34.30
N SER A 496 -14.27 20.67 34.75
CA SER A 496 -14.66 19.49 35.52
C SER A 496 -14.99 18.29 34.64
N SER A 497 -15.47 18.55 33.41
CA SER A 497 -15.84 17.56 32.40
C SER A 497 -14.91 17.65 31.19
N ILE A 498 -14.02 16.67 31.06
CA ILE A 498 -13.10 16.58 29.93
C ILE A 498 -13.19 15.19 29.30
N SER A 499 -13.30 15.12 27.97
CA SER A 499 -13.34 13.86 27.26
C SER A 499 -11.95 13.19 27.20
N LEU A 500 -11.93 11.86 27.11
CA LEU A 500 -10.68 11.12 26.88
C LEU A 500 -10.02 11.49 25.55
N THR A 501 -10.80 11.84 24.52
CA THR A 501 -10.29 12.31 23.23
C THR A 501 -9.47 13.59 23.38
N ASN A 502 -9.93 14.53 24.22
CA ASN A 502 -9.20 15.78 24.46
C ASN A 502 -7.93 15.56 25.29
N LEU A 503 -7.93 14.57 26.20
CA LEU A 503 -6.78 14.24 27.04
C LEU A 503 -5.72 13.39 26.32
N LEU A 504 -6.17 12.38 25.56
CA LEU A 504 -5.36 11.28 25.04
C LEU A 504 -5.37 11.17 23.51
N GLY A 505 -6.03 12.09 22.81
CA GLY A 505 -6.12 12.10 21.34
C GLY A 505 -4.77 12.24 20.64
N LYS A 506 -4.80 12.57 19.34
CA LYS A 506 -3.60 12.63 18.48
C LYS A 506 -2.45 13.41 19.13
N THR A 507 -2.78 14.55 19.74
CA THR A 507 -1.89 15.33 20.61
C THR A 507 -2.40 15.27 22.06
N PRO A 508 -1.74 14.52 22.97
CA PRO A 508 -2.12 14.48 24.38
C PRO A 508 -2.06 15.85 25.05
N HIS A 509 -2.93 16.09 26.02
CA HIS A 509 -2.99 17.36 26.74
C HIS A 509 -1.68 17.66 27.48
N VAL A 510 -1.20 18.91 27.39
CA VAL A 510 0.11 19.33 27.94
C VAL A 510 0.24 19.08 29.45
N HIS A 511 -0.86 19.24 30.19
CA HIS A 511 -0.92 19.02 31.64
C HIS A 511 -1.31 17.59 32.06
N LEU A 512 -1.43 16.64 31.13
CA LEU A 512 -1.79 15.25 31.45
C LEU A 512 -0.81 14.60 32.42
N LEU A 513 0.50 14.62 32.11
CA LEU A 513 1.49 13.95 32.96
C LEU A 513 1.64 14.61 34.35
N PRO A 514 1.66 15.96 34.48
CA PRO A 514 1.56 16.63 35.77
C PRO A 514 0.32 16.23 36.58
N PHE A 515 -0.86 16.19 35.96
CA PHE A 515 -2.10 15.75 36.60
C PHE A 515 -2.00 14.31 37.11
N LEU A 516 -1.49 13.37 36.29
CA LEU A 516 -1.30 11.98 36.69
C LEU A 516 -0.39 11.83 37.92
N LYS A 517 0.61 12.71 38.06
CA LYS A 517 1.50 12.73 39.23
C LYS A 517 0.78 13.26 40.48
N SER A 518 -0.03 14.30 40.36
CA SER A 518 -0.73 14.90 41.50
C SER A 518 -1.81 14.00 42.09
N ILE A 519 -2.48 13.18 41.26
CA ILE A 519 -3.45 12.16 41.73
C ILE A 519 -2.79 10.85 42.18
N GLY A 520 -1.44 10.75 42.16
CA GLY A 520 -0.71 9.53 42.53
C GLY A 520 -0.87 8.35 41.56
N PHE A 521 -1.46 8.56 40.38
CA PHE A 521 -1.73 7.49 39.41
C PHE A 521 -0.54 7.20 38.48
N TYR A 522 0.33 8.18 38.23
CA TYR A 522 1.51 8.06 37.37
C TYR A 522 2.38 6.80 37.59
N PRO A 523 2.77 6.42 38.83
CA PRO A 523 3.56 5.21 39.05
C PRO A 523 2.76 3.92 38.85
N LEU A 524 1.43 3.99 38.79
CA LEU A 524 0.52 2.84 38.66
C LEU A 524 0.11 2.56 37.19
N ILE A 525 0.72 3.24 36.23
CA ILE A 525 0.57 3.04 34.79
C ILE A 525 1.70 2.18 34.25
#